data_AF-A0A371MS07-F1
#
_entry.id   AF-A0A371MS07-F1
#
_cell.length_a   1.000
_cell.length_b   1.000
_cell.length_c   1.000
_cell.angle_alpha   90.00
_cell.angle_beta   90.00
_cell.angle_gamma   90.00
#
_symmetry.space_group_name_H-M   'P 1'
#
loop_
_entity.id
_entity.type
_entity.pdbx_description
1 polymer ?
#
loop_
_entity_poly.entity_id
_entity_poly.type
_entity_poly.pdbx_seq_one_letter_code
_entity_poly.pdbx_strand_id
1 'polypeptide(L)' 'AYGYEMSSTYNSRPRPAEVALSETTVRLARRRETLTDLTELEQ' A
#
# COMPACT_ATOMS: atom_id res chain seq x y z
N ALA A 1 12.99 -7.19 -2.40
CA ALA A 1 12.30 -8.31 -1.73
C ALA A 1 12.13 -7.97 -0.25
N TYR A 2 11.10 -8.49 0.43
CA TYR A 2 10.83 -8.31 1.88
C TYR A 2 10.54 -6.88 2.36
N GLY A 3 10.23 -5.94 1.46
CA GLY A 3 9.84 -4.57 1.81
C GLY A 3 8.34 -4.50 2.12
N TYR A 4 7.53 -4.44 1.06
CA TYR A 4 6.08 -4.37 1.19
C TYR A 4 5.47 -5.59 1.89
N GLU A 5 6.03 -6.79 1.68
CA GLU A 5 5.59 -8.04 2.32
C GLU A 5 5.68 -7.99 3.85
N MET A 6 6.60 -7.20 4.39
CA MET A 6 6.77 -6.99 5.84
C MET A 6 6.16 -5.67 6.32
N SER A 7 5.49 -4.91 5.45
CA SER A 7 4.82 -3.67 5.85
C SER A 7 3.61 -3.98 6.74
N SER A 8 3.44 -3.19 7.80
CA SER A 8 2.32 -3.32 8.74
C SER A 8 1.57 -2.00 8.88
N THR A 9 0.35 -2.09 9.41
CA THR A 9 -0.49 -0.93 9.74
C THR A 9 -0.20 -0.34 11.12
N TYR A 10 0.98 -0.64 11.70
CA TYR A 10 1.36 -0.18 13.03
C TYR A 10 1.25 1.34 13.18
N ASN A 11 0.72 1.77 14.34
CA ASN A 11 0.32 3.15 14.61
C ASN A 11 -0.74 3.69 13.63
N SER A 12 -1.66 2.82 13.20
CA SER A 12 -2.75 3.16 12.29
C SER A 12 -2.26 3.83 11.01
N ARG A 13 -1.13 3.33 10.46
CA ARG A 13 -0.53 3.85 9.24
C ARG A 13 -0.96 2.99 8.04
N PRO A 14 -1.67 3.56 7.06
CA PRO A 14 -2.03 2.82 5.85
C PRO A 14 -0.79 2.39 5.06
N ARG A 15 -0.80 1.18 4.51
CA ARG A 15 0.28 0.69 3.65
C ARG A 15 0.45 1.58 2.41
N PRO A 16 1.71 1.79 1.97
CA PRO A 16 2.03 2.72 0.90
C PRO A 16 1.51 2.23 -0.46
N ALA A 17 1.46 3.15 -1.42
CA ALA A 17 1.34 2.78 -2.82
C ALA A 17 2.64 2.15 -3.34
N GLU A 18 2.52 1.26 -4.31
CA GLU A 18 3.66 0.72 -5.08
C GLU A 18 3.50 1.14 -6.54
N VAL A 19 4.60 1.54 -7.17
CA VAL A 19 4.64 1.94 -8.58
C VAL A 19 5.59 1.04 -9.37
N ALA A 20 5.17 0.67 -10.57
CA ALA A 20 6.00 0.01 -11.56
C ALA A 20 6.45 1.03 -12.60
N LEU A 21 7.75 1.03 -12.90
CA LEU A 21 8.36 1.84 -13.95
C LEU A 21 8.78 0.91 -15.09
N SER A 22 8.46 1.30 -16.32
CA SER A 22 8.89 0.61 -17.53
C SER A 22 9.17 1.64 -18.61
N GLU A 23 10.44 1.80 -18.98
CA GLU A 23 10.92 2.82 -19.92
C GLU A 23 10.39 4.23 -19.58
N THR A 24 9.40 4.70 -20.33
CA THR A 24 8.74 6.01 -20.19
C THR A 24 7.38 5.94 -19.50
N THR A 25 6.91 4.74 -19.15
CA THR A 25 5.61 4.51 -18.53
C THR A 25 5.75 4.32 -17.02
N VAL A 26 4.89 5.01 -16.27
CA VAL A 26 4.70 4.84 -14.84
C VAL A 26 3.30 4.28 -14.60
N ARG A 27 3.18 3.20 -13.86
CA ARG A 27 1.89 2.62 -13.47
C ARG A 27 1.82 2.40 -11.97
N LEU A 28 0.66 2.72 -11.39
CA LEU A 28 0.33 2.31 -10.04
C LEU A 28 0.15 0.78 -10.00
N ALA A 29 1.10 0.08 -9.40
CA ALA A 29 1.04 -1.36 -9.21
C ALA A 29 0.13 -1.72 -8.03
N ARG A 30 0.12 -0.87 -6.99
CA ARG A 30 -0.75 -1.02 -5.83
C ARG A 30 -1.19 0.34 -5.29
N ARG A 31 -2.48 0.51 -5.02
CA ARG A 31 -2.99 1.71 -4.35
C ARG A 31 -2.52 1.76 -2.90
N ARG A 32 -2.33 2.98 -2.40
CA ARG A 32 -2.21 3.22 -0.97
C ARG A 32 -3.50 2.78 -0.28
N GLU A 33 -3.40 2.20 0.90
CA GLU A 33 -4.56 2.01 1.78
C GLU A 33 -5.11 3.38 2.22
N THR A 34 -6.40 3.43 2.45
CA THR A 34 -7.17 4.55 3.00
C THR A 34 -7.31 4.38 4.51
N LEU A 35 -7.83 5.40 5.19
CA LEU A 35 -8.15 5.28 6.61
C LEU A 35 -9.30 4.29 6.85
N THR A 36 -10.27 4.23 5.95
CA THR A 36 -11.40 3.29 6.03
C THR A 36 -10.95 1.83 5.89
N ASP A 37 -9.94 1.55 5.03
CA ASP A 37 -9.38 0.20 4.90
C ASP A 37 -8.77 -0.30 6.23
N LEU A 38 -8.39 0.58 7.17
CA LEU A 38 -7.82 0.18 8.46
C LEU A 38 -8.84 -0.46 9.41
N THR A 39 -10.12 -0.10 9.28
CA THR A 39 -11.21 -0.51 10.18
C THR A 39 -12.22 -1.41 9.48
N GLU A 40 -11.92 -1.87 8.26
CA GLU A 40 -12.83 -2.68 7.45
C GLU A 40 -13.22 -3.99 8.16
N LEU A 41 -12.29 -4.57 8.94
CA LEU A 41 -12.50 -5.81 9.68
C LEU A 41 -13.25 -5.64 11.01
N GLU A 42 -13.56 -4.40 11.39
CA GLU A 42 -14.24 -4.07 12.66
C GLU A 42 -15.74 -3.81 12.48
N GLN A 43 -16.24 -3.88 11.24
CA GLN A 43 -17.66 -3.69 10.90
C GLN A 43 -18.50 -4.95 11.12
#